data_AF-A0A6G2PUD5-F1
#
_entry.id   AF-A0A6G2PUD5-F1
#
_cell.length_a   1.000
_cell.length_b   1.000
_cell.length_c   1.000
_cell.angle_alpha   90.00
_cell.angle_beta   90.00
_cell.angle_gamma   90.00
#
_symmetry.space_group_name_H-M   'P 1'
#
loop_
_entity.id
_entity.type
_entity.pdbx_description
1 polymer ?
#
loop_
_entity_poly.entity_id
_entity_poly.type
_entity_poly.pdbx_seq_one_letter_code
_entity_poly.pdbx_strand_id
1 'polypeptide(L)'
;MENRHVVIIPIEIDEEKEASYLAAWQDAAEVMAAQPGFIRTYMFRTIVPGSKFPLVNVAEWESTRHWEEAMNVCPMMGQRIAVVHASNYEAIRTVLPTQSPSSGDGRMPAELSPVEARRRAENGQLTLVDVREDDEWAARHPAGAVHAALSTLPASLSDLPDGPLAFVCRTGNRSARGGMQAIRAGRSSVYSVAGGLEAWEAAELPVVLPGSEGAENNGDRVADAMHEG
;
A
#
# COMPACT_ATOMS: atom_id res chain seq x y z
N MET A 1 -17.76 -8.94 13.88
CA MET A 1 -18.23 -7.79 13.08
C MET A 1 -18.68 -6.75 14.07
N GLU A 2 -18.13 -5.54 13.98
CA GLU A 2 -18.56 -4.42 14.81
C GLU A 2 -19.98 -4.04 14.36
N ASN A 3 -20.97 -4.13 15.26
CA ASN A 3 -22.36 -3.77 14.97
C ASN A 3 -22.44 -2.24 14.78
N ARG A 4 -22.20 -1.76 13.56
CA ARG A 4 -22.34 -0.34 13.22
C ARG A 4 -23.75 -0.06 12.74
N HIS A 5 -24.31 1.05 13.19
CA HIS A 5 -25.63 1.52 12.78
C HIS A 5 -25.48 2.45 11.57
N VAL A 6 -26.25 2.20 10.51
CA VAL A 6 -26.17 2.99 9.27
C VAL A 6 -27.49 3.72 9.04
N VAL A 7 -27.38 5.01 8.78
CA VAL A 7 -28.50 5.87 8.38
C VAL A 7 -28.31 6.20 6.92
N ILE A 8 -29.34 5.96 6.11
CA ILE A 8 -29.35 6.32 4.68
C ILE A 8 -30.49 7.30 4.47
N ILE A 9 -30.19 8.41 3.81
CA ILE A 9 -31.11 9.51 3.65
C ILE A 9 -31.13 9.92 2.17
N PRO A 10 -32.03 9.33 1.37
CA PRO A 10 -32.33 9.82 0.03
C PRO A 10 -33.00 11.19 0.12
N ILE A 11 -32.57 12.12 -0.75
CA ILE A 11 -33.01 13.50 -0.73
C ILE A 11 -33.60 13.85 -2.11
N GLU A 12 -34.86 14.28 -2.12
CA GLU A 12 -35.49 14.88 -3.31
C GLU A 12 -35.34 16.40 -3.22
N ILE A 13 -34.76 17.01 -4.24
CA ILE A 13 -34.49 18.45 -4.27
C ILE A 13 -34.43 18.96 -5.72
N ASP A 14 -34.90 20.18 -5.93
CA ASP A 14 -34.76 20.90 -7.19
C ASP A 14 -33.29 21.33 -7.38
N GLU A 15 -32.75 21.21 -8.60
CA GLU A 15 -31.34 21.53 -8.91
C GLU A 15 -30.92 22.93 -8.44
N GLU A 16 -31.80 23.92 -8.60
CA GLU A 16 -31.57 25.31 -8.19
C GLU A 16 -31.37 25.48 -6.67
N LYS A 17 -31.92 24.57 -5.87
CA LYS A 17 -31.85 24.60 -4.40
C LYS A 17 -30.68 23.78 -3.85
N GLU A 18 -30.02 22.98 -4.70
CA GLU A 18 -29.00 22.02 -4.27
C GLU A 18 -27.83 22.70 -3.56
N ALA A 19 -27.31 23.80 -4.11
CA ALA A 19 -26.16 24.49 -3.53
C ALA A 19 -26.45 25.02 -2.11
N SER A 20 -27.62 25.64 -1.91
CA SER A 20 -28.04 26.13 -0.60
C SER A 20 -28.28 24.99 0.39
N TYR A 21 -28.86 23.88 -0.07
CA TYR A 21 -29.05 22.70 0.74
C TYR A 21 -27.72 22.08 1.19
N LEU A 22 -26.74 21.97 0.29
CA LEU A 22 -25.42 21.42 0.62
C LEU A 22 -24.68 22.27 1.66
N ALA A 23 -24.81 23.61 1.59
CA ALA A 23 -24.25 24.50 2.61
C ALA A 23 -24.91 24.28 3.98
N ALA A 24 -26.25 24.27 4.03
CA ALA A 24 -26.98 24.01 5.28
C ALA A 24 -26.71 22.60 5.83
N TRP A 25 -26.57 21.61 4.95
CA TRP A 25 -26.20 20.25 5.32
C TRP A 25 -24.80 20.20 5.93
N GLN A 26 -23.82 20.94 5.38
CA GLN A 26 -22.46 20.99 5.92
C GLN A 26 -22.44 21.54 7.34
N ASP A 27 -23.14 22.65 7.59
CA ASP A 27 -23.26 23.24 8.93
C ASP A 27 -23.90 22.25 9.92
N ALA A 28 -24.94 21.53 9.48
CA ALA A 28 -25.56 20.51 10.30
C ALA A 28 -24.66 19.29 10.53
N ALA A 29 -23.89 18.87 9.53
CA ALA A 29 -22.96 17.75 9.64
C ALA A 29 -21.88 18.02 10.70
N GLU A 30 -21.42 19.27 10.83
CA GLU A 30 -20.49 19.68 11.89
C GLU A 30 -21.10 19.55 13.29
N VAL A 31 -22.37 19.95 13.46
CA VAL A 31 -23.09 19.77 14.73
C VAL A 31 -23.27 18.27 15.05
N MET A 32 -23.62 17.46 14.05
CA MET A 32 -23.79 16.02 14.22
C MET A 32 -22.45 15.33 14.53
N ALA A 33 -21.34 15.79 13.94
CA ALA A 33 -20.01 15.25 14.17
C ALA A 33 -19.52 15.45 15.60
N ALA A 34 -20.07 16.43 16.33
CA ALA A 34 -19.78 16.64 17.74
C ALA A 34 -20.60 15.75 18.69
N GLN A 35 -21.55 14.96 18.18
CA GLN A 35 -22.42 14.14 19.02
C GLN A 35 -21.75 12.82 19.43
N PRO A 36 -22.04 12.29 20.63
CA PRO A 36 -21.54 10.99 21.07
C PRO A 36 -21.90 9.86 20.09
N GLY A 37 -20.93 8.97 19.82
CA GLY A 37 -21.13 7.80 18.98
C GLY A 37 -21.24 8.08 17.47
N PHE A 38 -21.02 9.32 17.02
CA PHE A 38 -20.84 9.62 15.60
C PHE A 38 -19.52 9.01 15.09
N ILE A 39 -19.57 8.29 13.96
CA ILE A 39 -18.37 7.73 13.32
C ILE A 39 -17.98 8.59 12.11
N ARG A 40 -18.91 8.78 11.17
CA ARG A 40 -18.69 9.54 9.93
C ARG A 40 -19.97 9.77 9.15
N THR A 41 -19.93 10.70 8.20
CA THR A 41 -21.00 10.88 7.21
C THR A 41 -20.42 11.17 5.82
N TYR A 42 -21.17 10.80 4.79
CA TYR A 42 -20.88 11.06 3.39
C TYR A 42 -22.09 11.69 2.73
N MET A 43 -21.86 12.70 1.89
CA MET A 43 -22.86 13.20 0.95
C MET A 43 -22.48 12.73 -0.45
N PHE A 44 -23.37 11.98 -1.08
CA PHE A 44 -23.22 11.49 -2.45
C PHE A 44 -24.14 12.26 -3.39
N ARG A 45 -23.65 12.52 -4.60
CA ARG A 45 -24.44 13.00 -5.73
C ARG A 45 -24.57 11.89 -6.76
N THR A 46 -25.75 11.74 -7.35
CA THR A 46 -25.95 10.87 -8.50
C THR A 46 -25.11 11.34 -9.70
N ILE A 47 -24.64 10.40 -10.51
CA ILE A 47 -24.08 10.69 -11.84
C ILE A 47 -25.14 10.58 -12.95
N VAL A 48 -26.35 10.15 -12.62
CA VAL A 48 -27.46 9.96 -13.56
C VAL A 48 -28.34 11.22 -13.57
N PRO A 49 -28.40 11.97 -14.69
CA PRO A 49 -29.25 13.15 -14.80
C PRO A 49 -30.73 12.83 -14.59
N GLY A 50 -31.47 13.75 -13.95
CA GLY A 50 -32.92 13.61 -13.74
C GLY A 50 -33.31 12.54 -12.71
N SER A 51 -32.38 12.04 -11.90
CA SER A 51 -32.69 11.13 -10.79
C SER A 51 -33.69 11.78 -9.83
N LYS A 52 -34.68 11.00 -9.39
CA LYS A 52 -35.60 11.42 -8.33
C LYS A 52 -34.87 11.79 -7.04
N PHE A 53 -33.79 11.08 -6.74
CA PHE A 53 -32.92 11.34 -5.58
C PHE A 53 -31.55 11.78 -6.10
N PRO A 54 -31.34 13.08 -6.37
CA PRO A 54 -30.06 13.57 -6.84
C PRO A 54 -28.96 13.50 -5.76
N LEU A 55 -29.35 13.51 -4.47
CA LEU A 55 -28.44 13.42 -3.33
C LEU A 55 -28.80 12.26 -2.40
N VAL A 56 -27.77 11.65 -1.79
CA VAL A 56 -27.91 10.64 -0.73
C VAL A 56 -26.91 10.93 0.38
N ASN A 57 -27.40 11.13 1.60
CA ASN A 57 -26.55 11.16 2.78
C ASN A 57 -26.46 9.76 3.41
N VAL A 58 -25.25 9.32 3.75
CA VAL A 58 -25.02 8.08 4.49
C VAL A 58 -24.22 8.41 5.74
N ALA A 59 -24.74 8.09 6.92
CA ALA A 59 -24.06 8.30 8.18
C ALA A 59 -23.87 6.97 8.94
N GLU A 60 -22.71 6.82 9.57
CA GLU A 60 -22.38 5.69 10.42
C GLU A 60 -22.28 6.15 11.87
N TRP A 61 -22.89 5.35 12.75
CA TRP A 61 -22.94 5.57 14.18
C TRP A 61 -22.60 4.28 14.93
N GLU A 62 -22.10 4.42 16.15
CA GLU A 62 -21.82 3.27 17.02
C GLU A 62 -23.09 2.52 17.43
N SER A 63 -24.25 3.20 17.49
CA SER A 63 -25.54 2.58 17.83
C SER A 63 -26.73 3.37 17.31
N THR A 64 -27.89 2.71 17.21
CA THR A 64 -29.18 3.36 16.88
C THR A 64 -29.53 4.44 17.89
N ARG A 65 -29.27 4.17 19.18
CA ARG A 65 -29.56 5.11 20.27
C ARG A 65 -28.79 6.42 20.13
N HIS A 66 -27.50 6.35 19.79
CA HIS A 66 -26.69 7.56 19.58
C HIS A 66 -27.26 8.45 18.46
N TRP A 67 -27.72 7.83 17.37
CA TRP A 67 -28.40 8.55 16.29
C TRP A 67 -29.72 9.19 16.74
N GLU A 68 -30.59 8.45 17.43
CA GLU A 68 -31.88 8.96 17.92
C GLU A 68 -31.71 10.13 18.90
N GLU A 69 -30.70 10.05 19.79
CA GLU A 69 -30.35 11.13 20.70
C GLU A 69 -29.88 12.37 19.92
N ALA A 70 -29.00 12.18 18.93
CA ALA A 70 -28.47 13.25 18.08
C ALA A 70 -29.54 13.93 17.21
N MET A 71 -30.59 13.21 16.80
CA MET A 71 -31.70 13.81 16.05
C MET A 71 -32.44 14.90 16.83
N ASN A 72 -32.45 14.85 18.17
CA ASN A 72 -33.10 15.87 18.99
C ASN A 72 -32.40 17.24 18.93
N VAL A 73 -31.15 17.27 18.46
CA VAL A 73 -30.32 18.48 18.34
C VAL A 73 -30.00 18.84 16.88
N CYS A 74 -30.58 18.12 15.91
CA CYS A 74 -30.30 18.32 14.49
C CYS A 74 -30.93 19.64 13.98
N PRO A 75 -30.12 20.63 13.56
CA PRO A 75 -30.62 21.96 13.18
C PRO A 75 -31.39 21.98 11.85
N MET A 76 -31.27 20.91 11.05
CA MET A 76 -31.95 20.77 9.75
C MET A 76 -33.41 20.33 9.86
N MET A 77 -33.84 19.86 11.04
CA MET A 77 -35.18 19.32 11.26
C MET A 77 -36.24 20.44 11.18
N GLY A 78 -36.81 20.66 10.00
CA GLY A 78 -37.87 21.67 9.76
C GLY A 78 -37.63 22.60 8.56
N GLN A 79 -36.46 22.57 7.94
CA GLN A 79 -36.20 23.34 6.72
C GLN A 79 -36.89 22.67 5.52
N ARG A 80 -37.87 23.35 4.92
CA ARG A 80 -38.59 22.89 3.71
C ARG A 80 -37.79 23.12 2.42
N ILE A 81 -36.47 22.92 2.47
CA ILE A 81 -35.56 23.12 1.34
C ILE A 81 -35.52 21.86 0.45
N ALA A 82 -35.69 20.69 1.06
CA ALA A 82 -35.72 19.39 0.40
C ALA A 82 -36.74 18.46 1.06
N VAL A 83 -37.14 17.40 0.35
CA VAL A 83 -37.85 16.27 0.98
C VAL A 83 -36.82 15.21 1.35
N VAL A 84 -36.72 14.93 2.65
CA VAL A 84 -35.69 14.08 3.25
C VAL A 84 -36.32 12.79 3.73
N HIS A 85 -35.85 11.65 3.21
CA HIS A 85 -36.36 10.32 3.56
C HIS A 85 -35.43 9.62 4.57
N ALA A 86 -35.23 10.24 5.74
CA ALA A 86 -34.33 9.70 6.75
C ALA A 86 -34.92 8.42 7.36
N SER A 87 -34.14 7.34 7.34
CA SER A 87 -34.52 6.07 7.97
C SER A 87 -33.29 5.31 8.46
N ASN A 88 -33.52 4.46 9.45
CA ASN A 88 -32.53 3.54 9.99
C ASN A 88 -32.48 2.28 9.13
N TYR A 89 -31.28 1.84 8.76
CA TYR A 89 -31.09 0.66 7.92
C TYR A 89 -30.11 -0.32 8.55
N GLU A 90 -30.52 -1.58 8.63
CA GLU A 90 -29.64 -2.68 9.00
C GLU A 90 -29.18 -3.42 7.73
N ALA A 91 -27.90 -3.79 7.71
CA ALA A 91 -27.39 -4.66 6.66
C ALA A 91 -27.94 -6.09 6.86
N ILE A 92 -29.04 -6.42 6.19
CA ILE A 92 -29.63 -7.77 6.25
C ILE A 92 -28.76 -8.82 5.53
N ARG A 93 -27.88 -8.38 4.63
CA ARG A 93 -26.91 -9.20 3.89
C ARG A 93 -25.65 -8.38 3.67
N THR A 94 -24.51 -8.97 3.98
CA THR A 94 -23.20 -8.40 3.67
C THR A 94 -22.46 -9.38 2.79
N VAL A 95 -22.19 -8.98 1.55
CA VAL A 95 -21.25 -9.69 0.69
C VAL A 95 -19.91 -9.01 0.91
N LEU A 96 -19.06 -9.65 1.70
CA LEU A 96 -17.65 -9.27 1.73
C LEU A 96 -17.06 -9.63 0.37
N PRO A 97 -16.06 -8.88 -0.13
CA PRO A 97 -15.33 -9.28 -1.32
C PRO A 97 -14.99 -10.76 -1.21
N THR A 98 -15.25 -11.53 -2.26
CA THR A 98 -14.60 -12.84 -2.40
C THR A 98 -13.13 -12.54 -2.20
N GLN A 99 -12.54 -13.06 -1.12
CA GLN A 99 -11.10 -13.03 -1.00
C GLN A 99 -10.60 -13.72 -2.27
N SER A 100 -10.13 -12.94 -3.27
CA SER A 100 -9.21 -13.47 -4.28
C SER A 100 -8.17 -14.20 -3.46
N PRO A 101 -7.94 -15.51 -3.70
CA PRO A 101 -7.42 -16.44 -2.70
C PRO A 101 -6.44 -15.72 -1.80
N SER A 102 -6.91 -15.39 -0.60
CA SER A 102 -6.08 -14.82 0.44
C SER A 102 -5.14 -15.93 0.84
N SER A 103 -3.99 -15.97 0.19
CA SER A 103 -2.89 -16.86 0.55
C SER A 103 -1.61 -16.05 0.39
N GLY A 104 -1.41 -15.16 1.34
CA GLY A 104 -0.23 -14.35 1.51
C GLY A 104 -0.38 -13.40 2.69
N ASP A 105 -0.75 -13.94 3.87
CA ASP A 105 -0.64 -13.44 5.28
C ASP A 105 -0.74 -11.93 5.61
N GLY A 106 -1.06 -11.03 4.68
CA GLY A 106 -0.82 -9.59 4.86
C GLY A 106 0.64 -9.25 5.23
N ARG A 107 1.55 -10.23 5.14
CA ARG A 107 2.90 -10.15 5.67
C ARG A 107 3.71 -9.21 4.80
N MET A 108 4.19 -8.14 5.41
CA MET A 108 5.20 -7.29 4.81
C MET A 108 6.55 -8.00 4.88
N PRO A 109 7.43 -7.82 3.88
CA PRO A 109 8.81 -8.26 4.01
C PRO A 109 9.42 -7.59 5.23
N ALA A 110 10.16 -8.35 6.03
CA ALA A 110 10.89 -7.77 7.15
C ALA A 110 12.01 -6.87 6.62
N GLU A 111 12.23 -5.72 7.24
CA GLU A 111 13.23 -4.78 6.77
C GLU A 111 14.63 -5.16 7.31
N LEU A 112 15.64 -5.08 6.46
CA LEU A 112 17.06 -5.22 6.81
C LEU A 112 17.80 -3.92 6.50
N SER A 113 18.75 -3.54 7.35
CA SER A 113 19.71 -2.50 6.97
C SER A 113 20.59 -2.99 5.81
N PRO A 114 21.17 -2.09 5.00
CA PRO A 114 22.09 -2.48 3.93
C PRO A 114 23.26 -3.35 4.42
N VAL A 115 23.87 -3.00 5.57
CA VAL A 115 24.98 -3.74 6.19
C VAL A 115 24.56 -5.16 6.57
N GLU A 116 23.37 -5.32 7.15
CA GLU A 116 22.86 -6.63 7.53
C GLU A 116 22.51 -7.50 6.31
N ALA A 117 21.89 -6.89 5.31
CA ALA A 117 21.55 -7.57 4.06
C ALA A 117 22.81 -8.07 3.35
N ARG A 118 23.86 -7.25 3.28
CA ARG A 118 25.18 -7.64 2.76
C ARG A 118 25.78 -8.80 3.52
N ARG A 119 25.90 -8.66 4.85
CA ARG A 119 26.52 -9.70 5.69
C ARG A 119 25.84 -11.05 5.51
N ARG A 120 24.51 -11.08 5.43
CA ARG A 120 23.76 -12.33 5.21
C ARG A 120 23.95 -12.87 3.79
N ALA A 121 24.02 -12.00 2.78
CA ALA A 121 24.28 -12.41 1.40
C ALA A 121 25.67 -13.05 1.25
N GLU A 122 26.72 -12.43 1.79
CA GLU A 122 28.09 -12.94 1.75
C GLU A 122 28.25 -14.29 2.46
N ASN A 123 27.48 -14.50 3.55
CA ASN A 123 27.44 -15.77 4.27
C ASN A 123 26.51 -16.82 3.62
N GLY A 124 25.94 -16.55 2.44
CA GLY A 124 25.03 -17.47 1.74
C GLY A 124 23.69 -17.69 2.45
N GLN A 125 23.29 -16.78 3.35
CA GLN A 125 22.06 -16.90 4.13
C GLN A 125 20.84 -16.29 3.43
N LEU A 126 21.05 -15.47 2.41
CA LEU A 126 20.01 -14.91 1.55
C LEU A 126 20.56 -14.53 0.18
N THR A 127 19.67 -14.32 -0.79
CA THR A 127 19.99 -13.74 -2.09
C THR A 127 19.50 -12.30 -2.18
N LEU A 128 20.38 -11.38 -2.58
CA LEU A 128 20.01 -10.00 -2.90
C LEU A 128 19.38 -9.94 -4.29
N VAL A 129 18.21 -9.33 -4.41
CA VAL A 129 17.46 -9.21 -5.66
C VAL A 129 17.20 -7.74 -5.95
N ASP A 130 17.81 -7.20 -6.99
CA ASP A 130 17.55 -5.84 -7.46
C ASP A 130 16.32 -5.81 -8.37
N VAL A 131 15.33 -5.01 -8.01
CA VAL A 131 14.05 -4.89 -8.72
C VAL A 131 13.91 -3.60 -9.52
N ARG A 132 14.99 -2.87 -9.72
CA ARG A 132 15.02 -1.73 -10.64
C ARG A 132 14.98 -2.20 -12.09
N GLU A 133 14.70 -1.28 -13.01
CA GLU A 133 14.66 -1.62 -14.44
C GLU A 133 16.09 -1.83 -14.99
N ASP A 134 16.20 -2.41 -16.19
CA ASP A 134 17.46 -2.85 -16.81
C ASP A 134 18.52 -1.74 -16.92
N ASP A 135 18.09 -0.51 -17.24
CA ASP A 135 18.95 0.66 -17.38
C ASP A 135 19.54 1.09 -16.02
N GLU A 136 18.70 1.09 -14.98
CA GLU A 136 19.12 1.38 -13.60
C GLU A 136 20.09 0.32 -13.06
N TRP A 137 19.87 -0.96 -13.40
CA TRP A 137 20.75 -2.09 -13.04
C TRP A 137 22.10 -1.98 -13.74
N ALA A 138 22.10 -1.80 -15.07
CA ALA A 138 23.31 -1.74 -15.88
C ALA A 138 24.20 -0.55 -15.50
N ALA A 139 23.60 0.56 -15.04
CA ALA A 139 24.34 1.75 -14.61
C ALA A 139 25.14 1.51 -13.33
N ARG A 140 24.62 0.73 -12.39
CA ARG A 140 25.28 0.30 -11.14
C ARG A 140 24.34 -0.54 -10.29
N HIS A 141 24.83 -1.50 -9.54
CA HIS A 141 24.02 -2.33 -8.64
C HIS A 141 24.83 -2.93 -7.49
N PRO A 142 24.19 -3.42 -6.40
CA PRO A 142 24.91 -4.06 -5.30
C PRO A 142 25.71 -5.28 -5.77
N ALA A 143 26.97 -5.40 -5.33
CA ALA A 143 27.79 -6.54 -5.69
C ALA A 143 27.20 -7.86 -5.17
N GLY A 144 27.13 -8.88 -6.02
CA GLY A 144 26.55 -10.19 -5.70
C GLY A 144 25.02 -10.24 -5.70
N ALA A 145 24.33 -9.16 -6.10
CA ALA A 145 22.90 -9.21 -6.34
C ALA A 145 22.56 -9.94 -7.65
N VAL A 146 21.34 -10.45 -7.76
CA VAL A 146 20.72 -10.87 -9.02
C VAL A 146 19.69 -9.83 -9.45
N HIS A 147 19.43 -9.75 -10.75
CA HIS A 147 18.49 -8.78 -11.31
C HIS A 147 17.15 -9.42 -11.66
N ALA A 148 16.07 -8.81 -11.19
CA ALA A 148 14.70 -9.16 -11.57
C ALA A 148 13.81 -7.93 -11.46
N ALA A 149 13.67 -7.19 -12.56
CA ALA A 149 12.90 -5.95 -12.61
C ALA A 149 11.48 -6.12 -12.05
N LEU A 150 11.00 -5.14 -11.27
CA LEU A 150 9.69 -5.23 -10.60
C LEU A 150 8.54 -5.42 -11.61
N SER A 151 8.69 -4.88 -12.82
CA SER A 151 7.74 -4.98 -13.93
C SER A 151 7.55 -6.43 -14.42
N THR A 152 8.60 -7.25 -14.38
CA THR A 152 8.61 -8.65 -14.86
C THR A 152 8.72 -9.67 -13.74
N LEU A 153 8.95 -9.22 -12.49
CA LEU A 153 9.14 -10.05 -11.31
C LEU A 153 8.11 -11.18 -11.14
N PRO A 154 6.79 -10.97 -11.34
CA PRO A 154 5.82 -12.06 -11.22
C PRO A 154 6.11 -13.28 -12.11
N ALA A 155 6.70 -13.06 -13.28
CA ALA A 155 7.06 -14.12 -14.22
C ALA A 155 8.43 -14.74 -13.92
N SER A 156 9.37 -13.99 -13.34
CA SER A 156 10.74 -14.44 -13.06
C SER A 156 10.96 -14.96 -11.63
N LEU A 157 9.96 -14.86 -10.74
CA LEU A 157 10.06 -15.36 -9.36
C LEU A 157 10.42 -16.84 -9.24
N SER A 158 10.05 -17.66 -10.24
CA SER A 158 10.42 -19.07 -10.33
C SER A 158 11.88 -19.30 -10.70
N ASP A 159 12.51 -18.33 -11.35
CA ASP A 159 13.90 -18.40 -11.81
C ASP A 159 14.88 -17.92 -10.73
N LEU A 160 14.36 -17.22 -9.70
CA LEU A 160 15.15 -16.83 -8.54
C LEU A 160 15.50 -18.04 -7.66
N PRO A 161 16.71 -18.04 -7.04
CA PRO A 161 17.12 -19.09 -6.13
C PRO A 161 16.09 -19.36 -5.02
N ASP A 162 16.02 -20.63 -4.61
CA ASP A 162 15.26 -21.01 -3.43
C ASP A 162 15.91 -20.45 -2.15
N GLY A 163 15.10 -20.28 -1.11
CA GLY A 163 15.55 -19.77 0.18
C GLY A 163 15.25 -18.29 0.40
N PRO A 164 15.93 -17.65 1.38
CA PRO A 164 15.63 -16.28 1.76
C PRO A 164 16.01 -15.25 0.70
N LEU A 165 15.11 -14.31 0.40
CA LEU A 165 15.33 -13.23 -0.58
C LEU A 165 15.31 -11.87 0.11
N ALA A 166 16.24 -10.98 -0.26
CA ALA A 166 16.22 -9.58 0.14
C ALA A 166 16.15 -8.67 -1.09
N PHE A 167 15.04 -7.93 -1.21
CA PHE A 167 14.79 -7.06 -2.35
C PHE A 167 15.40 -5.67 -2.16
N VAL A 168 16.04 -5.15 -3.20
CA VAL A 168 16.64 -3.81 -3.23
C VAL A 168 16.14 -3.03 -4.45
N CYS A 169 15.93 -1.73 -4.28
CA CYS A 169 15.60 -0.81 -5.36
C CYS A 169 16.29 0.53 -5.09
N ARG A 170 15.90 1.63 -5.74
CA ARG A 170 16.56 2.92 -5.53
C ARG A 170 16.46 3.43 -4.09
N THR A 171 15.24 3.54 -3.54
CA THR A 171 14.96 4.17 -2.23
C THR A 171 14.20 3.28 -1.23
N GLY A 172 13.93 2.03 -1.56
CA GLY A 172 13.21 1.06 -0.71
C GLY A 172 11.72 0.84 -1.05
N ASN A 173 11.04 1.80 -1.68
CA ASN A 173 9.60 1.68 -1.98
C ASN A 173 9.25 0.52 -2.93
N ARG A 174 10.05 0.33 -4.00
CA ARG A 174 9.87 -0.79 -4.93
C ARG A 174 10.33 -2.12 -4.33
N SER A 175 11.31 -2.09 -3.41
CA SER A 175 11.77 -3.27 -2.66
C SER A 175 10.64 -3.91 -1.85
N ALA A 176 9.89 -3.09 -1.11
CA ALA A 176 8.75 -3.58 -0.33
C ALA A 176 7.66 -4.19 -1.23
N ARG A 177 7.43 -3.59 -2.41
CA ARG A 177 6.49 -4.12 -3.41
C ARG A 177 6.95 -5.45 -4.00
N GLY A 178 8.22 -5.58 -4.35
CA GLY A 178 8.80 -6.84 -4.82
C GLY A 178 8.71 -7.95 -3.76
N GLY A 179 9.03 -7.62 -2.51
CA GLY A 179 8.89 -8.55 -1.39
C GLY A 179 7.46 -9.01 -1.16
N MET A 180 6.48 -8.11 -1.24
CA MET A 180 5.06 -8.50 -1.19
C MET A 180 4.65 -9.42 -2.34
N GLN A 181 5.15 -9.21 -3.56
CA GLN A 181 4.88 -10.10 -4.69
C GLN A 181 5.48 -11.49 -4.45
N ALA A 182 6.71 -11.58 -3.94
CA ALA A 182 7.35 -12.85 -3.60
C ALA A 182 6.62 -13.62 -2.49
N ILE A 183 6.16 -12.93 -1.43
CA ILE A 183 5.37 -13.53 -0.35
C ILE A 183 4.05 -14.10 -0.89
N ARG A 184 3.36 -13.36 -1.77
CA ARG A 184 2.12 -13.83 -2.43
C ARG A 184 2.36 -15.04 -3.34
N ALA A 185 3.55 -15.16 -3.90
CA ALA A 185 3.96 -16.32 -4.67
C ALA A 185 4.41 -17.51 -3.80
N GLY A 186 4.29 -17.42 -2.46
CA GLY A 186 4.59 -18.51 -1.53
C GLY A 186 6.02 -18.53 -0.99
N ARG A 187 6.84 -17.49 -1.23
CA ARG A 187 8.17 -17.38 -0.61
C ARG A 187 8.03 -17.09 0.89
N SER A 188 8.69 -17.89 1.72
CA SER A 188 8.52 -17.89 3.19
C SER A 188 9.46 -16.95 3.93
N SER A 189 10.64 -16.65 3.37
CA SER A 189 11.65 -15.79 3.99
C SER A 189 11.97 -14.64 3.04
N VAL A 190 11.31 -13.50 3.26
CA VAL A 190 11.40 -12.36 2.36
C VAL A 190 11.69 -11.08 3.13
N TYR A 191 12.66 -10.33 2.64
CA TYR A 191 13.16 -9.10 3.23
C TYR A 191 13.17 -7.96 2.21
N SER A 192 13.18 -6.72 2.71
CA SER A 192 13.46 -5.52 1.92
C SER A 192 14.64 -4.77 2.51
N VAL A 193 15.52 -4.24 1.66
CA VAL A 193 16.65 -3.42 2.08
C VAL A 193 16.18 -1.98 2.35
N ALA A 194 16.31 -1.54 3.61
CA ALA A 194 15.95 -0.20 4.08
C ALA A 194 16.71 0.87 3.27
N GLY A 195 16.00 1.88 2.78
CA GLY A 195 16.59 2.99 2.02
C GLY A 195 17.15 2.61 0.65
N GLY A 196 17.06 1.34 0.23
CA GLY A 196 17.48 0.88 -1.09
C GLY A 196 18.98 1.06 -1.38
N LEU A 197 19.32 1.20 -2.66
CA LEU A 197 20.67 1.40 -3.15
C LEU A 197 21.27 2.71 -2.64
N GLU A 198 20.47 3.77 -2.49
CA GLU A 198 20.98 5.05 -1.95
C GLU A 198 21.55 4.86 -0.54
N ALA A 199 20.86 4.11 0.34
CA ALA A 199 21.37 3.79 1.66
C ALA A 199 22.51 2.76 1.64
N TRP A 200 22.52 1.85 0.67
CA TRP A 200 23.64 0.91 0.46
C TRP A 200 24.94 1.63 0.15
N GLU A 201 24.88 2.62 -0.74
CA GLU A 201 26.04 3.44 -1.11
C GLU A 201 26.45 4.41 -0.01
N ALA A 202 25.47 4.99 0.71
CA ALA A 202 25.76 5.81 1.89
C ALA A 202 26.47 5.02 2.99
N ALA A 203 26.27 3.70 3.04
CA ALA A 203 26.99 2.79 3.92
C ALA A 203 28.33 2.29 3.33
N GLU A 204 28.78 2.86 2.21
CA GLU A 204 30.03 2.53 1.51
C GLU A 204 30.15 1.05 1.13
N LEU A 205 29.02 0.38 0.91
CA LEU A 205 29.00 -1.04 0.57
C LEU A 205 29.31 -1.25 -0.93
N PRO A 206 30.08 -2.29 -1.29
CA PRO A 206 30.48 -2.49 -2.68
C PRO A 206 29.33 -2.62 -3.67
N VAL A 207 29.51 -1.98 -4.82
CA VAL A 207 28.63 -1.99 -6.00
C VAL A 207 29.43 -2.41 -7.22
N VAL A 208 28.76 -3.00 -8.20
CA VAL A 208 29.29 -3.26 -9.53
C VAL A 208 28.94 -2.07 -10.42
N LEU A 209 29.92 -1.59 -11.19
CA LEU A 209 29.77 -0.53 -12.17
C LEU A 209 29.84 -1.11 -13.58
N PRO A 210 29.29 -0.43 -14.60
CA PRO A 210 29.42 -0.85 -15.98
C PRO A 210 30.90 -1.03 -16.36
N GLY A 211 31.25 -2.24 -16.79
CA GLY A 211 32.61 -2.59 -17.23
C GLY A 211 33.56 -3.12 -16.16
N SER A 212 33.11 -3.38 -14.92
CA SER A 212 33.97 -3.95 -13.86
C SER A 212 33.93 -5.48 -13.72
N GLU A 213 33.17 -6.21 -14.56
CA GLU A 213 33.22 -7.67 -14.60
C GLU A 213 34.44 -8.15 -15.41
N GLY A 214 35.60 -8.31 -14.75
CA GLY A 214 36.79 -8.87 -15.39
C GLY A 214 38.14 -8.67 -14.72
N ALA A 215 38.23 -8.37 -13.43
CA ALA A 215 39.52 -8.14 -12.75
C ALA A 215 39.76 -9.04 -11.53
N GLU A 216 39.38 -10.32 -11.59
CA GLU A 216 39.88 -11.33 -10.63
C GLU A 216 40.19 -12.66 -11.34
N ASN A 217 41.38 -12.73 -11.95
CA ASN A 217 42.24 -13.92 -11.95
C ASN A 217 43.50 -13.67 -12.78
N ASN A 218 44.59 -13.28 -12.12
CA ASN A 218 45.88 -13.85 -12.50
C ASN A 218 46.70 -14.03 -11.23
N GLY A 219 46.97 -15.31 -10.92
CA GLY A 219 47.65 -15.72 -9.71
C GLY A 219 49.07 -15.16 -9.67
N ASP A 220 49.40 -14.51 -8.56
CA ASP A 220 50.78 -14.23 -8.21
C ASP A 220 51.41 -15.54 -7.70
N ARG A 221 51.73 -16.42 -8.65
CA ARG A 221 52.79 -17.41 -8.47
C ARG A 221 54.11 -16.68 -8.66
N VAL A 222 54.64 -16.11 -7.59
CA VAL A 222 56.08 -15.83 -7.51
C VAL A 222 56.77 -17.15 -7.22
N ALA A 223 56.94 -17.96 -8.27
CA ALA A 223 57.88 -19.05 -8.26
C ALA A 223 59.24 -18.48 -8.67
N ASP A 224 60.19 -18.73 -7.78
CA ASP A 224 61.63 -18.67 -7.92
C ASP A 224 62.17 -19.05 -9.32
N ALA A 225 63.37 -18.50 -9.57
CA ALA A 225 64.45 -19.00 -10.42
C ALA A 225 64.67 -18.29 -11.77
N MET A 226 65.78 -17.53 -11.84
CA MET A 226 67.03 -17.82 -12.59
C MET A 226 67.66 -16.50 -13.08
N HIS A 227 68.84 -16.08 -12.60
CA HIS A 227 70.20 -16.58 -12.82
C HIS A 227 70.94 -15.68 -13.81
N GLU A 228 72.04 -15.06 -13.35
CA GLU A 228 73.20 -14.49 -14.08
C GLU A 228 74.01 -13.80 -12.97
N GLY A 229 75.29 -14.02 -12.71
CA GLY A 229 76.43 -14.54 -13.44
C GLY A 229 77.66 -14.23 -12.57
#